data_AF-A0A242PAN9-F1
#
_entry.id   AF-A0A242PAN9-F1
#
_cell.length_a   1.000
_cell.length_b   1.000
_cell.length_c   1.000
_cell.angle_alpha   90.00
_cell.angle_beta   90.00
_cell.angle_gamma   90.00
#
_symmetry.space_group_name_H-M   'P 1'
#
loop_
_entity.id
_entity.type
_entity.pdbx_description
1 polymer ?
#
loop_
_entity_poly.entity_id
_entity_poly.type
_entity_poly.pdbx_seq_one_letter_code
_entity_poly.pdbx_strand_id
1 'polypeptide(L)'
;MYELIGFIRDVFSSPYISTPIVSPNLVNELWILLTKLFIHIDIYDNKFFAIFAMDDIYLYSRRQNIKLCLKDLEKWREKHNKNNTTEEILECVDDIILPDV
;
A
#
# COMPACT_ATOMS: atom_id res chain seq x y z
N MET A 1 8.39 -8.99 -11.17
CA MET A 1 7.36 -8.62 -10.17
C MET A 1 7.55 -7.17 -9.76
N TYR A 2 8.76 -6.79 -9.34
CA TYR A 2 9.13 -5.40 -9.10
C TYR A 2 8.70 -4.41 -10.20
N GLU A 3 9.01 -4.68 -11.48
CA GLU A 3 8.63 -3.79 -12.59
C GLU A 3 7.11 -3.55 -12.70
N LEU A 4 6.30 -4.60 -12.49
CA LEU A 4 4.83 -4.47 -12.53
C LEU A 4 4.31 -3.65 -11.35
N ILE A 5 4.87 -3.84 -10.16
CA ILE A 5 4.55 -3.02 -8.98
C ILE A 5 4.97 -1.57 -9.22
N GLY A 6 6.13 -1.36 -9.86
CA GLY A 6 6.63 -0.06 -10.28
C GLY A 6 5.66 0.66 -11.22
N PHE A 7 5.15 -0.02 -12.25
CA PHE A 7 4.17 0.59 -13.16
C PHE A 7 2.87 0.98 -12.45
N ILE A 8 2.39 0.15 -11.50
CA ILE A 8 1.23 0.52 -10.69
C ILE A 8 1.55 1.79 -9.90
N ARG A 9 2.69 1.82 -9.22
CA ARG A 9 3.13 2.97 -8.44
C ARG A 9 3.21 4.25 -9.28
N ASP A 10 3.80 4.19 -10.47
CA ASP A 10 3.96 5.34 -11.36
C ASP A 10 2.63 6.04 -11.66
N VAL A 11 1.54 5.27 -11.78
CA VAL A 11 0.18 5.80 -12.01
C VAL A 11 -0.32 6.63 -10.83
N PHE A 12 -0.01 6.26 -9.59
CA PHE A 12 -0.57 6.88 -8.38
C PHE A 12 0.38 7.84 -7.65
N SER A 13 1.69 7.76 -7.94
CA SER A 13 2.77 8.45 -7.23
C SER A 13 2.71 9.98 -7.27
N SER A 14 2.01 10.57 -8.24
CA SER A 14 1.96 12.02 -8.37
C SER A 14 1.04 12.65 -7.31
N PRO A 15 1.56 13.54 -6.45
CA PRO A 15 0.75 14.21 -5.43
C PRO A 15 -0.23 15.23 -6.04
N TYR A 16 -0.02 15.61 -7.31
CA TYR A 16 -0.83 16.58 -8.03
C TYR A 16 -2.06 15.98 -8.70
N ILE A 17 -2.27 14.65 -8.59
CA ILE A 17 -3.48 14.00 -9.12
C ILE A 17 -4.67 14.39 -8.25
N SER A 18 -5.37 15.44 -8.68
CA SER A 18 -6.59 15.96 -8.07
C SER A 18 -7.85 15.43 -8.74
N THR A 19 -7.77 15.06 -10.02
CA THR A 19 -8.88 14.44 -10.76
C THR A 19 -8.76 12.92 -10.77
N PRO A 20 -9.88 12.17 -10.68
CA PRO A 20 -9.85 10.72 -10.81
C PRO A 20 -9.27 10.28 -12.15
N ILE A 21 -8.21 9.47 -12.13
CA ILE A 21 -7.58 8.90 -13.34
C ILE A 21 -7.97 7.45 -13.60
N VAL A 22 -8.54 6.79 -12.58
CA VAL A 22 -9.01 5.41 -12.62
C VAL A 22 -10.32 5.27 -11.85
N SER A 23 -11.08 4.20 -12.13
CA SER A 23 -12.32 3.94 -11.42
C SER A 23 -12.07 3.55 -9.96
N PRO A 24 -12.97 3.90 -9.01
CA PRO A 24 -12.85 3.46 -7.61
C PRO A 24 -12.80 1.94 -7.45
N ASN A 25 -13.45 1.18 -8.34
CA ASN A 25 -13.41 -0.28 -8.33
C ASN A 25 -11.99 -0.79 -8.59
N LEU A 26 -11.32 -0.24 -9.61
CA LEU A 26 -9.95 -0.63 -9.93
C LEU A 26 -8.98 -0.31 -8.78
N VAL A 27 -9.17 0.82 -8.10
CA VAL A 27 -8.38 1.19 -6.92
C VAL A 27 -8.53 0.14 -5.81
N ASN A 28 -9.76 -0.30 -5.54
CA ASN A 28 -10.01 -1.35 -4.55
C ASN A 28 -9.43 -2.71 -4.96
N GLU A 29 -9.54 -3.09 -6.24
CA GLU A 29 -8.96 -4.33 -6.76
C GLU A 29 -7.43 -4.34 -6.64
N LEU A 30 -6.78 -3.24 -7.02
CA LEU A 30 -5.32 -3.08 -6.89
C LEU A 30 -4.90 -3.09 -5.41
N TRP A 31 -5.64 -2.42 -4.54
CA TRP A 31 -5.39 -2.45 -3.10
C TRP A 31 -5.43 -3.87 -2.54
N ILE A 32 -6.48 -4.64 -2.85
CA ILE A 32 -6.62 -6.04 -2.41
C ILE A 32 -5.48 -6.90 -2.97
N LEU A 33 -5.14 -6.73 -4.24
CA LEU A 33 -4.07 -7.48 -4.89
C LEU A 33 -2.71 -7.22 -4.22
N LEU A 34 -2.35 -5.95 -4.02
CA LEU A 34 -1.10 -5.57 -3.40
C LEU A 34 -1.03 -5.97 -1.93
N THR A 35 -2.14 -5.85 -1.19
CA THR A 35 -2.22 -6.31 0.21
C THR A 35 -1.95 -7.81 0.31
N LYS A 36 -2.56 -8.62 -0.56
CA LYS A 36 -2.29 -10.06 -0.61
C LYS A 36 -0.83 -10.36 -0.96
N LEU A 37 -0.29 -9.65 -1.94
CA LEU A 37 1.11 -9.81 -2.35
C LEU A 37 2.06 -9.45 -1.22
N PHE A 38 1.85 -8.32 -0.55
CA PHE A 38 2.60 -7.89 0.62
C PHE A 38 2.57 -8.93 1.75
N ILE A 39 1.38 -9.46 2.10
CA ILE A 39 1.23 -10.42 3.20
C ILE A 39 1.92 -11.76 2.91
N HIS A 40 1.85 -12.25 1.67
CA HIS A 40 2.27 -13.60 1.32
C HIS A 40 3.68 -13.71 0.70
N ILE A 41 4.34 -12.60 0.38
CA ILE A 41 5.68 -12.64 -0.19
C ILE A 41 6.75 -12.58 0.88
N ASP A 42 7.71 -13.50 0.81
CA ASP A 42 8.83 -13.56 1.76
C ASP A 42 10.08 -12.80 1.27
N ILE A 43 10.13 -12.47 -0.02
CA ILE A 43 11.23 -11.70 -0.61
C ILE A 43 11.10 -10.24 -0.17
N TYR A 44 12.09 -9.77 0.59
CA TYR A 44 12.13 -8.41 1.16
C TYR A 44 11.89 -7.33 0.09
N ASP A 45 12.65 -7.32 -1.01
CA ASP A 45 12.51 -6.27 -2.04
C ASP A 45 11.08 -6.18 -2.57
N ASN A 46 10.45 -7.32 -2.91
CA ASN A 46 9.08 -7.31 -3.42
C ASN A 46 8.08 -6.88 -2.34
N LYS A 47 8.30 -7.24 -1.07
CA LYS A 47 7.46 -6.81 0.05
C LYS A 47 7.58 -5.29 0.25
N PHE A 48 8.80 -4.77 0.22
CA PHE A 48 9.09 -3.35 0.33
C PHE A 48 8.47 -2.55 -0.82
N PHE A 49 8.65 -2.98 -2.07
CA PHE A 49 8.02 -2.31 -3.20
C PHE A 49 6.50 -2.39 -3.19
N ALA A 50 5.93 -3.49 -2.70
CA ALA A 50 4.49 -3.61 -2.55
C ALA A 50 3.94 -2.60 -1.53
N ILE A 51 4.53 -2.49 -0.34
CA ILE A 51 4.04 -1.55 0.67
C ILE A 51 4.25 -0.09 0.21
N PHE A 52 5.33 0.19 -0.50
CA PHE A 52 5.58 1.52 -1.05
C PHE A 52 4.52 1.90 -2.11
N ALA A 53 4.15 0.97 -3.00
CA ALA A 53 3.06 1.18 -3.96
C ALA A 53 1.69 1.27 -3.28
N MET A 54 1.48 0.53 -2.19
CA MET A 54 0.26 0.62 -1.37
C MET A 54 0.13 2.01 -0.75
N ASP A 55 1.20 2.60 -0.24
CA ASP A 55 1.18 3.97 0.31
C ASP A 55 0.75 5.00 -0.74
N ASP A 56 1.36 4.96 -1.93
CA ASP A 56 0.97 5.86 -3.05
C ASP A 56 -0.52 5.71 -3.42
N ILE A 57 -1.03 4.48 -3.46
CA ILE A 57 -2.47 4.20 -3.69
C ILE A 57 -3.34 4.71 -2.56
N TYR A 58 -2.91 4.55 -1.30
CA TYR A 58 -3.65 4.99 -0.13
C TYR A 58 -3.78 6.53 -0.11
N LEU A 59 -2.69 7.24 -0.37
CA LEU A 59 -2.68 8.70 -0.49
C LEU A 59 -3.59 9.18 -1.63
N TYR A 60 -3.54 8.51 -2.79
CA TYR A 60 -4.46 8.77 -3.89
C TYR A 60 -5.92 8.52 -3.47
N SER A 61 -6.21 7.41 -2.81
CA SER A 61 -7.58 7.05 -2.40
C SER A 61 -8.15 8.11 -1.45
N ARG A 62 -7.34 8.63 -0.51
CA ARG A 62 -7.72 9.74 0.37
C ARG A 62 -8.09 10.99 -0.42
N ARG A 63 -7.24 11.41 -1.38
CA ARG A 63 -7.51 12.58 -2.25
C ARG A 63 -8.82 12.44 -3.03
N GLN A 64 -9.15 11.21 -3.44
CA GLN A 64 -10.34 10.90 -4.24
C GLN A 64 -11.56 10.47 -3.42
N ASN A 65 -11.50 10.54 -2.08
CA ASN A 65 -12.56 10.07 -1.17
C ASN A 65 -12.96 8.59 -1.35
N ILE A 66 -12.00 7.74 -1.75
CA ILE A 66 -12.17 6.30 -1.89
C ILE A 66 -11.74 5.63 -0.58
N LYS A 67 -12.68 4.93 0.06
CA LYS A 67 -12.43 4.18 1.30
C LYS A 67 -11.84 2.82 0.99
N LEU A 68 -10.65 2.56 1.53
CA LEU A 68 -9.96 1.27 1.45
C LEU A 68 -10.14 0.47 2.75
N CYS A 69 -10.15 -0.85 2.63
CA CYS A 69 -10.24 -1.75 3.79
C CYS A 69 -8.84 -2.05 4.33
N LEU A 70 -8.53 -1.57 5.54
CA LEU A 70 -7.21 -1.74 6.16
C LEU A 70 -7.09 -2.99 7.04
N LYS A 71 -8.18 -3.73 7.26
CA LYS A 71 -8.25 -4.83 8.24
C LYS A 71 -7.17 -5.90 8.09
N ASP A 72 -6.80 -6.25 6.86
CA ASP A 72 -5.78 -7.28 6.63
C ASP A 72 -4.37 -6.75 6.93
N LEU A 73 -4.14 -5.45 6.70
CA LEU A 73 -2.90 -4.78 7.04
C LEU A 73 -2.76 -4.58 8.55
N GLU A 74 -3.83 -4.19 9.23
CA GLU A 74 -3.92 -4.10 10.71
C GLU A 74 -3.56 -5.44 11.36
N LYS A 75 -4.19 -6.54 10.91
CA LYS A 75 -3.87 -7.90 11.39
C LYS A 75 -2.44 -8.31 11.09
N TRP A 76 -1.89 -7.89 9.94
CA TRP A 76 -0.49 -8.13 9.63
C TRP A 76 0.40 -7.41 10.64
N ARG A 77 0.13 -6.12 10.90
CA ARG A 77 0.91 -5.29 11.83
C ARG A 77 0.89 -5.82 13.26
N GLU A 78 -0.24 -6.33 13.75
CA GLU A 78 -0.36 -6.95 15.08
C GLU A 78 0.56 -8.17 15.27
N LYS A 79 0.84 -8.90 14.18
CA LYS A 79 1.66 -10.13 14.20
C LYS A 79 3.14 -9.86 13.96
N HIS A 80 3.49 -8.66 13.49
CA HIS A 80 4.85 -8.34 13.08
C HIS A 80 5.46 -7.23 13.93
N ASN A 81 6.73 -7.39 14.26
CA ASN A 81 7.53 -6.48 15.06
C ASN A 81 9.00 -6.50 14.61
N LYS A 82 9.86 -5.73 15.27
CA LYS A 82 11.28 -5.59 14.90
C LYS A 82 12.09 -6.91 14.94
N ASN A 83 11.53 -7.99 15.50
CA ASN A 83 12.19 -9.30 15.55
C ASN A 83 11.91 -10.17 14.31
N ASN A 84 10.86 -9.87 13.54
CA ASN A 84 10.41 -10.72 12.42
C ASN A 84 10.19 -9.96 11.10
N THR A 85 10.35 -8.64 11.10
CA THR A 85 10.38 -7.80 9.90
C THR A 85 11.33 -6.62 10.14
N THR A 86 11.65 -5.89 9.08
CA THR A 86 12.48 -4.68 9.16
C THR A 86 11.69 -3.49 9.69
N GLU A 87 12.39 -2.55 10.34
CA GLU A 87 11.82 -1.29 10.83
C GLU A 87 11.17 -0.47 9.70
N GLU A 88 11.82 -0.38 8.54
CA GLU A 88 11.30 0.36 7.37
C GLU A 88 9.91 -0.13 6.91
N ILE A 89 9.70 -1.44 6.83
CA ILE A 89 8.39 -2.01 6.48
C ILE A 89 7.35 -1.70 7.56
N LEU A 90 7.74 -1.71 8.84
CA LEU A 90 6.81 -1.37 9.92
C LEU A 90 6.41 0.10 9.86
N GLU A 91 7.36 0.99 9.60
CA GLU A 91 7.09 2.43 9.43
C GLU A 91 6.13 2.68 8.27
N CYS A 92 6.35 2.10 7.09
CA CYS A 92 5.43 2.24 5.96
C CYS A 92 4.02 1.70 6.26
N VAL A 93 3.91 0.63 7.05
CA VAL A 93 2.59 0.10 7.46
C VAL A 93 1.92 1.03 8.47
N ASP A 94 2.69 1.57 9.41
CA ASP A 94 2.21 2.49 10.43
C ASP A 94 1.74 3.81 9.81
N ASP A 95 2.43 4.34 8.79
CA ASP A 95 2.02 5.55 8.04
C ASP A 95 0.64 5.39 7.38
N ILE A 96 0.30 4.17 6.92
CA ILE A 96 -0.98 3.87 6.30
C ILE A 96 -2.10 3.72 7.34
N ILE A 97 -1.85 2.99 8.43
CA ILE A 97 -2.88 2.63 9.44
C ILE A 97 -3.12 3.78 10.41
N LEU A 98 -2.07 4.50 10.79
CA LEU A 98 -2.08 5.60 11.74
C LEU A 98 -1.66 6.90 11.03
N PRO A 99 -2.37 7.32 9.96
CA PRO A 99 -1.97 8.52 9.26
C PRO A 99 -2.08 9.71 10.21
N ASP A 100 -1.01 10.47 10.36
CA ASP A 100 -1.05 11.75 11.06
C ASP A 100 -2.19 12.60 10.46
N VAL A 101 -3.08 13.05 11.34
CA VAL A 101 -4.32 13.78 11.00
C VAL A 101 -4.02 15.19 10.55
#